data_AF-A0A958J942-F1
#
_entry.id   AF-A0A958J942-F1
#
_cell.length_a   1.000
_cell.length_b   1.000
_cell.length_c   1.000
_cell.angle_alpha   90.00
_cell.angle_beta   90.00
_cell.angle_gamma   90.00
#
_symmetry.space_group_name_H-M   'P 1'
#
loop_
_entity.id
_entity.type
_entity.pdbx_description
1 polymer ?
#
loop_
_entity_poly.entity_id
_entity_poly.type
_entity_poly.pdbx_seq_one_letter_code
_entity_poly.pdbx_strand_id
1 'polypeptide(L)'
;MDTSWRNKLEQLVGLLEKMPQPKSFESKAGVYEPYFVIELRASNWEVIPYATYTRLDGSPGREVRLSLGIIDSSKVNISQSELDSLIYLDSDTGANTRAIFNYTQPVGFILNWLSESRLMIKETAYREPVTASVHPDTITIILRLNKGKNGYYLQPTLVFPDNTVMEINEPALVLCANPIYMLYQQKIYRINSALPAIFWNNYFRIREKFEIPHAELGEFIRIYLPHILPVLDWENLGEHIEQRTPRLANKLIYFSEWNNHLQIDVKFQYETYEFPAYPASNRSLASAGKNLYIINRDAGEEEASRSFLEENGLLFRGG
;
A
#
# COMPACT_ATOMS: atom_id res chain seq x y z
N MET A 1 43.10 23.40 -11.18
CA MET A 1 42.22 23.48 -12.37
C MET A 1 40.80 23.62 -11.87
N ASP A 2 40.30 24.85 -11.83
CA ASP A 2 38.93 25.16 -11.41
C ASP A 2 37.95 24.63 -12.46
N THR A 3 37.22 23.58 -12.14
CA THR A 3 36.03 23.20 -12.92
C THR A 3 34.89 24.12 -12.48
N SER A 4 34.85 25.30 -13.11
CA SER A 4 33.80 26.30 -12.94
C SER A 4 32.42 25.64 -12.96
N TRP A 5 31.62 25.92 -11.92
CA TRP A 5 30.22 25.50 -11.80
C TRP A 5 29.40 25.86 -13.05
N ARG A 6 29.81 26.90 -13.78
CA ARG A 6 29.19 27.37 -15.04
C ARG A 6 29.26 26.33 -16.16
N ASN A 7 30.40 25.65 -16.34
CA ASN A 7 30.54 24.62 -17.38
C ASN A 7 29.68 23.38 -17.06
N LYS A 8 29.56 23.03 -15.77
CA LYS A 8 28.65 21.95 -15.34
C LYS A 8 27.19 22.34 -15.56
N LEU A 9 26.84 23.60 -15.30
CA LEU A 9 25.49 24.11 -15.49
C LEU A 9 25.13 24.22 -16.98
N GLU A 10 26.05 24.65 -17.84
CA GLU A 10 25.88 24.66 -19.30
C GLU A 10 25.78 23.24 -19.88
N GLN A 11 26.50 22.27 -19.32
CA GLN A 11 26.30 20.85 -19.68
C GLN A 11 24.93 20.33 -19.25
N LEU A 12 24.45 20.70 -18.06
CA LEU A 12 23.11 20.34 -17.59
C LEU A 12 22.02 21.01 -18.43
N VAL A 13 22.17 22.29 -18.77
CA VAL A 13 21.26 23.02 -19.66
C VAL A 13 21.27 22.42 -21.06
N GLY A 14 22.45 22.10 -21.62
CA GLY A 14 22.56 21.45 -22.92
C GLY A 14 22.01 20.01 -22.94
N LEU A 15 21.93 19.34 -21.80
CA LEU A 15 21.23 18.06 -21.65
C LEU A 15 19.71 18.27 -21.56
N LEU A 16 19.25 19.33 -20.90
CA LEU A 16 17.83 19.71 -20.83
C LEU A 16 17.29 20.16 -22.20
N GLU A 17 18.06 20.91 -22.98
CA GLU A 17 17.68 21.38 -24.33
C GLU A 17 17.59 20.24 -25.36
N LYS A 18 18.25 19.11 -25.10
CA LYS A 18 18.17 17.90 -25.93
C LYS A 18 17.07 16.93 -25.52
N MET A 19 16.35 17.21 -24.43
CA MET A 19 15.22 16.38 -24.05
C MET A 19 14.05 16.64 -25.00
N PRO A 20 13.35 15.58 -25.47
CA PRO A 20 12.12 15.74 -26.20
C PRO A 20 11.15 16.61 -25.41
N GLN A 21 10.33 17.41 -26.10
CA GLN A 21 9.29 18.22 -25.46
C GLN A 21 7.91 17.60 -25.74
N PRO A 22 6.95 17.68 -24.79
CA PRO A 22 5.58 17.24 -25.01
C PRO A 22 4.97 17.93 -26.22
N LYS A 23 4.19 17.20 -27.01
CA LYS A 23 3.51 17.71 -28.20
C LYS A 23 2.09 17.20 -28.23
N SER A 24 1.16 18.09 -28.56
CA SER A 24 -0.23 17.75 -28.85
C SER A 24 -0.58 18.15 -30.29
N PHE A 25 -1.53 17.42 -30.87
CA PHE A 25 -1.95 17.62 -32.26
C PHE A 25 -3.47 17.71 -32.33
N GLU A 26 -3.99 18.70 -33.07
CA GLU A 26 -5.44 18.91 -33.22
C GLU A 26 -6.11 17.76 -34.00
N SER A 27 -5.40 17.19 -34.97
CA SER A 27 -5.86 16.02 -35.72
C SER A 27 -5.21 14.75 -35.19
N LYS A 28 -6.02 13.71 -34.95
CA LYS A 28 -5.55 12.37 -34.60
C LYS A 28 -5.00 11.59 -35.80
N ALA A 29 -5.34 12.02 -37.02
CA ALA A 29 -4.92 11.35 -38.25
C ALA A 29 -3.40 11.50 -38.48
N GLY A 30 -2.70 10.39 -38.67
CA GLY A 30 -1.25 10.40 -38.86
C GLY A 30 -0.45 10.65 -37.58
N VAL A 31 -1.07 10.45 -36.42
CA VAL A 31 -0.48 10.67 -35.09
C VAL A 31 -0.41 9.35 -34.33
N TYR A 32 0.70 9.16 -33.61
CA TYR A 32 0.90 8.07 -32.66
C TYR A 32 0.32 8.46 -31.31
N GLU A 33 -0.57 7.63 -30.77
CA GLU A 33 -1.13 7.78 -29.43
C GLU A 33 -0.47 6.79 -28.47
N PRO A 34 0.15 7.26 -27.37
CA PRO A 34 0.84 6.40 -26.41
C PRO A 34 -0.13 5.60 -25.55
N TYR A 35 0.32 4.43 -25.11
CA TYR A 35 -0.31 3.64 -24.07
C TYR A 35 0.74 2.76 -23.39
N PHE A 36 0.45 2.30 -22.17
CA PHE A 36 1.43 1.60 -21.34
C PHE A 36 0.87 0.25 -20.90
N VAL A 37 1.65 -0.80 -21.13
CA VAL A 37 1.31 -2.17 -20.73
C VAL A 37 2.05 -2.50 -19.44
N ILE A 38 1.31 -2.75 -18.37
CA ILE A 38 1.81 -3.31 -17.12
C ILE A 38 1.84 -4.83 -17.28
N GLU A 39 3.02 -5.41 -17.45
CA GLU A 39 3.21 -6.86 -17.58
C GLU A 39 3.49 -7.46 -16.19
N LEU A 40 2.63 -8.38 -15.76
CA LEU A 40 2.68 -9.02 -14.45
C LEU A 40 3.32 -10.40 -14.54
N ARG A 41 4.36 -10.63 -13.74
CA ARG A 41 5.07 -11.91 -13.61
C ARG A 41 5.00 -12.39 -12.15
N ALA A 42 5.45 -13.62 -11.90
CA ALA A 42 5.33 -14.23 -10.57
C ALA A 42 6.09 -13.47 -9.47
N SER A 43 7.28 -12.94 -9.78
CA SER A 43 8.16 -12.27 -8.80
C SER A 43 8.28 -10.76 -8.99
N ASN A 44 7.89 -10.25 -10.16
CA ASN A 44 8.08 -8.86 -10.55
C ASN A 44 7.02 -8.41 -11.56
N TRP A 45 7.07 -7.15 -11.93
CA TRP A 45 6.24 -6.54 -12.97
C TRP A 45 7.06 -5.49 -13.72
N GLU A 46 6.63 -5.11 -14.91
CA GLU A 46 7.28 -4.08 -15.72
C GLU A 46 6.25 -3.19 -16.40
N VAL A 47 6.65 -1.97 -16.77
CA VAL A 47 5.85 -1.09 -17.62
C VAL A 47 6.49 -1.01 -18.99
N ILE A 48 5.74 -1.37 -20.02
CA ILE A 48 6.19 -1.38 -21.41
C ILE A 48 5.43 -0.28 -22.16
N PRO A 49 6.12 0.79 -22.60
CA PRO A 49 5.49 1.87 -23.33
C PRO A 49 5.33 1.49 -24.80
N TYR A 50 4.16 1.78 -25.35
CA TYR A 50 3.81 1.55 -26.75
C TYR A 50 3.10 2.78 -27.33
N ALA A 51 2.98 2.81 -28.64
CA ALA A 51 2.11 3.76 -29.32
C ALA A 51 1.39 3.10 -30.49
N THR A 52 0.11 3.44 -30.65
CA THR A 52 -0.69 3.04 -31.81
C THR A 52 -0.76 4.17 -32.82
N TYR A 53 -0.41 3.89 -34.07
CA TYR A 53 -0.57 4.83 -35.17
C TYR A 53 -2.04 4.91 -35.60
N THR A 54 -2.61 6.10 -35.71
CA THR A 54 -3.92 6.29 -36.36
C THR A 54 -3.70 6.66 -37.82
N ARG A 55 -4.21 5.85 -38.76
CA ARG A 55 -4.07 6.12 -40.19
C ARG A 55 -4.84 7.38 -40.61
N LEU A 56 -4.57 7.88 -41.81
CA LEU A 56 -5.27 9.07 -42.36
C LEU A 56 -6.78 8.85 -42.52
N ASP A 57 -7.21 7.60 -42.68
CA ASP A 57 -8.61 7.18 -42.75
C ASP A 57 -9.26 6.95 -41.37
N GLY A 58 -8.52 7.19 -40.28
CA GLY A 58 -8.97 6.97 -38.90
C GLY A 58 -8.91 5.52 -38.42
N SER A 59 -8.48 4.57 -39.26
CA SER A 59 -8.37 3.16 -38.86
C SER A 59 -7.13 2.88 -38.00
N PRO A 60 -7.17 1.84 -37.14
CA PRO A 60 -6.00 1.42 -36.36
C PRO A 60 -4.86 1.01 -37.28
N GLY A 61 -3.72 1.67 -37.10
CA GLY A 61 -2.48 1.42 -37.81
C GLY A 61 -1.56 0.46 -37.06
N ARG A 62 -0.26 0.58 -37.34
CA ARG A 62 0.76 -0.26 -36.73
C ARG A 62 0.98 0.15 -35.27
N GLU A 63 1.16 -0.86 -34.43
CA GLU A 63 1.65 -0.72 -33.06
C GLU A 63 3.18 -0.74 -33.05
N VAL A 64 3.79 0.19 -32.30
CA VAL A 64 5.24 0.25 -32.11
C VAL A 64 5.55 0.41 -30.63
N ARG A 65 6.63 -0.23 -30.17
CA ARG A 65 7.17 0.04 -28.83
C ARG A 65 7.68 1.47 -28.81
N LEU A 66 7.27 2.26 -27.83
CA LEU A 66 7.65 3.66 -27.71
C LEU A 66 9.05 3.76 -27.08
N SER A 67 9.86 4.68 -27.58
CA SER A 67 11.19 5.01 -27.06
C SER A 67 11.47 6.50 -27.32
N LEU A 68 12.44 7.08 -26.61
CA LEU A 68 12.80 8.49 -26.82
C LEU A 68 13.13 8.81 -28.28
N GLY A 69 13.79 7.91 -29.01
CA GLY A 69 14.11 8.11 -30.43
C GLY A 69 12.88 8.19 -31.35
N ILE A 70 11.78 7.50 -31.01
CA ILE A 70 10.53 7.56 -31.79
C ILE A 70 9.81 8.89 -31.56
N ILE A 71 9.90 9.46 -30.36
CA ILE A 71 9.32 10.78 -30.05
C ILE A 71 9.99 11.88 -30.88
N ASP A 72 11.31 11.80 -31.07
CA ASP A 72 12.05 12.78 -31.85
C ASP A 72 11.77 12.65 -33.35
N SER A 73 11.60 11.43 -33.86
CA SER A 73 11.45 11.18 -35.29
C SER A 73 9.99 11.20 -35.81
N SER A 74 9.00 11.13 -34.92
CA SER A 74 7.60 10.88 -35.29
C SER A 74 6.62 11.86 -34.66
N LYS A 75 5.40 11.95 -35.20
CA LYS A 75 4.30 12.71 -34.58
C LYS A 75 3.66 11.89 -33.46
N VAL A 76 4.18 12.02 -32.24
CA VAL A 76 3.64 11.35 -31.04
C VAL A 76 2.92 12.36 -30.16
N ASN A 77 1.64 12.11 -29.86
CA ASN A 77 0.87 12.93 -28.93
C ASN A 77 1.16 12.47 -27.49
N ILE A 78 2.11 13.10 -26.82
CA ILE A 78 2.58 12.68 -25.49
C ILE A 78 2.46 13.82 -24.49
N SER A 79 1.92 13.52 -23.30
CA SER A 79 1.86 14.45 -22.17
C SER A 79 3.20 14.53 -21.42
N GLN A 80 3.36 15.55 -20.57
CA GLN A 80 4.58 15.67 -19.74
C GLN A 80 4.76 14.47 -18.82
N SER A 81 3.71 14.00 -18.13
CA SER A 81 3.79 12.87 -17.22
C SER A 81 4.18 11.57 -17.93
N GLU A 82 3.67 11.35 -19.15
CA GLU A 82 4.03 10.19 -19.98
C GLU A 82 5.48 10.24 -20.44
N LEU A 83 5.97 11.43 -20.79
CA LEU A 83 7.36 11.66 -21.15
C LEU A 83 8.29 11.44 -19.96
N ASP A 84 7.95 11.96 -18.77
CA ASP A 84 8.73 11.76 -17.54
C ASP A 84 8.84 10.27 -17.19
N SER A 85 7.73 9.54 -17.32
CA SER A 85 7.70 8.09 -17.16
C SER A 85 8.59 7.38 -18.17
N LEU A 86 8.52 7.75 -19.45
CA LEU A 86 9.37 7.17 -20.49
C LEU A 86 10.85 7.45 -20.26
N ILE A 87 11.22 8.68 -19.90
CA ILE A 87 12.60 9.04 -19.57
C ILE A 87 13.11 8.15 -18.44
N TYR A 88 12.32 7.97 -17.39
CA TYR A 88 12.69 7.08 -16.28
C TYR A 88 12.92 5.64 -16.77
N LEU A 89 11.98 5.08 -17.52
CA LEU A 89 12.06 3.69 -18.03
C LEU A 89 13.24 3.46 -18.99
N ASP A 90 13.56 4.45 -19.83
CA ASP A 90 14.70 4.41 -20.75
C ASP A 90 16.04 4.71 -20.04
N SER A 91 16.05 5.45 -18.93
CA SER A 91 17.27 5.81 -18.19
C SER A 91 17.81 4.69 -17.29
N ASP A 92 16.92 3.89 -16.70
CA ASP A 92 17.27 2.79 -15.80
C ASP A 92 17.73 1.54 -16.58
N THR A 93 17.68 1.61 -17.91
CA THR A 93 17.97 0.48 -18.80
C THR A 93 19.11 0.81 -19.76
N GLY A 94 20.22 0.07 -19.66
CA GLY A 94 21.16 -0.02 -20.78
C GLY A 94 20.43 -0.47 -22.05
N ALA A 95 20.98 -0.19 -23.23
CA ALA A 95 20.33 -0.21 -24.55
C ALA A 95 19.47 -1.45 -24.95
N ASN A 96 19.42 -2.52 -24.15
CA ASN A 96 18.58 -3.72 -24.34
C ASN A 96 17.94 -4.28 -23.06
N THR A 97 18.02 -3.57 -21.93
CA THR A 97 17.43 -4.01 -20.66
C THR A 97 16.03 -3.43 -20.49
N ARG A 98 15.18 -4.07 -19.68
CA ARG A 98 13.82 -3.59 -19.38
C ARG A 98 13.77 -3.20 -17.92
N ALA A 99 13.04 -2.14 -17.59
CA ALA A 99 12.87 -1.70 -16.22
C ALA A 99 11.90 -2.69 -15.54
N ILE A 100 12.47 -3.62 -14.77
CA ILE A 100 11.74 -4.68 -14.07
C ILE A 100 11.68 -4.30 -12.59
N PHE A 101 10.47 -4.25 -12.05
CA PHE A 101 10.19 -3.83 -10.69
C PHE A 101 9.81 -5.03 -9.84
N ASN A 102 10.45 -5.18 -8.69
CA ASN A 102 9.98 -6.12 -7.69
C ASN A 102 8.66 -5.62 -7.08
N TYR A 103 7.76 -6.53 -6.71
CA TYR A 103 6.57 -6.15 -5.96
C TYR A 103 6.98 -5.41 -4.68
N THR A 104 6.24 -4.36 -4.33
CA THR A 104 6.49 -3.48 -3.18
C THR A 104 7.75 -2.59 -3.25
N GLN A 105 8.46 -2.57 -4.38
CA GLN A 105 9.53 -1.61 -4.62
C GLN A 105 8.99 -0.17 -4.55
N PRO A 106 9.76 0.82 -4.04
CA PRO A 106 9.29 2.20 -3.88
C PRO A 106 9.25 2.99 -5.21
N VAL A 107 8.50 2.50 -6.19
CA VAL A 107 8.37 3.08 -7.56
C VAL A 107 6.93 3.55 -7.86
N GLY A 108 6.14 3.86 -6.83
CA GLY A 108 4.77 4.33 -7.00
C GLY A 108 4.63 5.61 -7.82
N PHE A 109 5.67 6.44 -7.88
CA PHE A 109 5.67 7.65 -8.71
C PHE A 109 5.42 7.38 -10.20
N ILE A 110 5.83 6.22 -10.74
CA ILE A 110 5.60 5.84 -12.14
C ILE A 110 4.09 5.72 -12.41
N LEU A 111 3.36 5.04 -11.51
CA LEU A 111 1.91 4.89 -11.64
C LEU A 111 1.17 6.20 -11.37
N ASN A 112 1.78 7.11 -10.59
CA ASN A 112 1.25 8.45 -10.41
C ASN A 112 1.38 9.30 -11.69
N TRP A 113 2.49 9.18 -12.43
CA TRP A 113 2.61 9.84 -13.73
C TRP A 113 1.65 9.27 -14.78
N LEU A 114 1.41 7.96 -14.75
CA LEU A 114 0.58 7.27 -15.72
C LEU A 114 -0.91 7.19 -15.34
N SER A 115 -1.36 7.92 -14.31
CA SER A 115 -2.72 7.78 -13.79
C SER A 115 -3.81 8.19 -14.78
N GLU A 116 -3.50 9.10 -15.68
CA GLU A 116 -4.41 9.60 -16.72
C GLU A 116 -4.14 8.97 -18.10
N SER A 117 -3.10 8.13 -18.19
CA SER A 117 -2.71 7.47 -19.43
C SER A 117 -3.58 6.26 -19.73
N ARG A 118 -3.58 5.83 -20.99
CA ARG A 118 -4.16 4.55 -21.38
C ARG A 118 -3.31 3.40 -20.84
N LEU A 119 -3.81 2.69 -19.84
CA LEU A 119 -3.15 1.55 -19.23
C LEU A 119 -3.75 0.22 -19.70
N MET A 120 -2.89 -0.78 -19.87
CA MET A 120 -3.27 -2.16 -20.12
C MET A 120 -2.54 -3.08 -19.14
N ILE A 121 -3.15 -4.19 -18.76
CA ILE A 121 -2.58 -5.22 -17.90
C ILE A 121 -2.39 -6.48 -18.74
N LYS A 122 -1.18 -7.03 -18.68
CA LYS A 122 -0.85 -8.30 -19.32
C LYS A 122 -0.32 -9.27 -18.27
N GLU A 123 -1.10 -10.29 -17.96
CA GLU A 123 -0.65 -11.39 -17.13
C GLU A 123 0.00 -12.46 -17.99
N THR A 124 1.10 -13.07 -17.55
CA THR A 124 1.81 -14.12 -18.31
C THR A 124 0.91 -15.28 -18.77
N ALA A 125 -0.15 -15.57 -18.02
CA ALA A 125 -1.10 -16.64 -18.35
C ALA A 125 -2.06 -16.28 -19.51
N TYR A 126 -2.27 -15.00 -19.79
CA TYR A 126 -3.19 -14.51 -20.82
C TYR A 126 -2.41 -13.95 -22.01
N ARG A 127 -2.89 -14.24 -23.23
CA ARG A 127 -2.23 -13.75 -24.45
C ARG A 127 -2.46 -12.27 -24.71
N GLU A 128 -3.69 -11.80 -24.53
CA GLU A 128 -4.09 -10.45 -24.88
C GLU A 128 -4.13 -9.54 -23.65
N PRO A 129 -3.52 -8.33 -23.70
CA PRO A 129 -3.62 -7.36 -22.63
C PRO A 129 -5.07 -6.86 -22.46
N VAL A 130 -5.49 -6.64 -21.22
CA VAL A 130 -6.81 -6.07 -20.88
C VAL A 130 -6.67 -4.63 -20.45
N THR A 131 -7.65 -3.78 -20.77
CA THR A 131 -7.63 -2.38 -20.32
C THR A 131 -7.69 -2.30 -18.81
N ALA A 132 -6.86 -1.44 -18.22
CA ALA A 132 -6.94 -1.10 -16.81
C ALA A 132 -7.19 0.39 -16.62
N SER A 133 -7.77 0.74 -15.49
CA SER A 133 -8.00 2.13 -15.08
C SER A 133 -7.39 2.39 -13.71
N VAL A 134 -6.92 3.62 -13.48
CA VAL A 134 -6.53 4.07 -12.15
C VAL A 134 -7.74 4.71 -11.48
N HIS A 135 -8.02 4.31 -10.24
CA HIS A 135 -9.04 4.98 -9.43
C HIS A 135 -8.59 6.42 -9.16
N PRO A 136 -9.46 7.44 -9.37
CA PRO A 136 -9.06 8.84 -9.20
C PRO A 136 -8.68 9.17 -7.76
N ASP A 137 -9.43 8.61 -6.81
CA ASP A 137 -9.22 8.90 -5.39
C ASP A 137 -8.21 7.95 -4.73
N THR A 138 -7.55 8.48 -3.70
CA THR A 138 -6.80 7.66 -2.74
C THR A 138 -7.78 6.98 -1.79
N ILE A 139 -7.64 5.66 -1.66
CA ILE A 139 -8.54 4.80 -0.90
C ILE A 139 -7.82 4.33 0.36
N THR A 140 -8.54 4.24 1.48
CA THR A 140 -7.98 3.64 2.70
C THR A 140 -8.23 2.14 2.71
N ILE A 141 -7.21 1.35 3.02
CA ILE A 141 -7.39 -0.09 3.27
C ILE A 141 -7.45 -0.36 4.76
N ILE A 142 -8.45 -1.13 5.19
CA ILE A 142 -8.67 -1.56 6.57
C ILE A 142 -8.90 -3.07 6.65
N LEU A 143 -8.79 -3.63 7.85
CA LEU A 143 -9.14 -5.00 8.18
C LEU A 143 -10.40 -5.02 9.03
N ARG A 144 -11.39 -5.79 8.60
CA ARG A 144 -12.58 -6.11 9.38
C ARG A 144 -12.43 -7.47 10.02
N LEU A 145 -12.77 -7.58 11.29
CA LEU A 145 -12.83 -8.86 11.99
C LEU A 145 -14.26 -9.38 11.91
N ASN A 146 -14.44 -10.54 11.27
CA ASN A 146 -15.75 -11.15 11.08
C ASN A 146 -15.81 -12.51 11.78
N LYS A 147 -16.99 -12.91 12.24
CA LYS A 147 -17.22 -14.24 12.82
C LYS A 147 -17.48 -15.27 11.72
N GLY A 148 -16.70 -16.35 11.75
CA GLY A 148 -16.89 -17.55 10.96
C GLY A 148 -17.57 -18.66 11.75
N LYS A 149 -17.65 -19.86 11.15
CA LYS A 149 -18.19 -21.05 11.82
C LYS A 149 -17.25 -21.60 12.89
N ASN A 150 -15.95 -21.56 12.66
CA ASN A 150 -14.95 -22.17 13.54
C ASN A 150 -14.14 -21.13 14.35
N GLY A 151 -14.44 -19.84 14.18
CA GLY A 151 -13.70 -18.77 14.83
C GLY A 151 -13.97 -17.41 14.21
N TYR A 152 -12.92 -16.64 14.00
CA TYR A 152 -12.96 -15.30 13.41
C TYR A 152 -12.10 -15.26 12.15
N TYR A 153 -12.30 -14.30 11.28
CA TYR A 153 -11.39 -14.09 10.16
C TYR A 153 -11.20 -12.61 9.88
N LEU A 154 -10.02 -12.28 9.36
CA LEU A 154 -9.71 -10.92 8.91
C LEU A 154 -10.14 -10.78 7.45
N GLN A 155 -10.90 -9.74 7.17
CA GLN A 155 -11.39 -9.40 5.84
C GLN A 155 -10.80 -8.04 5.44
N PRO A 156 -9.89 -7.98 4.47
CA PRO A 156 -9.44 -6.70 3.91
C PRO A 156 -10.59 -6.02 3.17
N THR A 157 -10.73 -4.71 3.41
CA THR A 157 -11.78 -3.88 2.85
C THR A 157 -11.20 -2.53 2.44
N LEU A 158 -11.59 -2.08 1.25
CA LEU A 158 -11.33 -0.75 0.72
C LEU A 158 -12.42 0.21 1.18
N VAL A 159 -12.03 1.34 1.76
CA VAL A 159 -12.93 2.44 2.14
C VAL A 159 -12.63 3.66 1.29
N PHE A 160 -13.64 4.07 0.54
CA PHE A 160 -13.58 5.18 -0.39
C PHE A 160 -13.87 6.51 0.36
N PRO A 161 -13.49 7.67 -0.20
CA PRO A 161 -13.73 8.97 0.45
C PRO A 161 -15.20 9.29 0.74
N ASP A 162 -16.12 8.70 -0.01
CA ASP A 162 -17.57 8.81 0.19
C ASP A 162 -18.13 7.83 1.24
N ASN A 163 -17.25 7.13 1.95
CA ASN A 163 -17.54 6.06 2.92
C ASN A 163 -18.20 4.81 2.30
N THR A 164 -18.21 4.68 0.98
CA THR A 164 -18.52 3.38 0.37
C THR A 164 -17.42 2.38 0.68
N VAL A 165 -17.78 1.10 0.71
CA VAL A 165 -16.89 0.02 1.12
C VAL A 165 -16.90 -1.10 0.09
N MET A 166 -15.73 -1.67 -0.17
CA MET A 166 -15.56 -2.80 -1.08
C MET A 166 -14.69 -3.86 -0.43
N GLU A 167 -15.24 -5.04 -0.22
CA GLU A 167 -14.50 -6.19 0.26
C GLU A 167 -13.59 -6.75 -0.84
N ILE A 168 -12.35 -7.09 -0.46
CA ILE A 168 -11.40 -7.75 -1.34
C ILE A 168 -11.61 -9.26 -1.19
N ASN A 169 -12.41 -9.83 -2.10
CA ASN A 169 -12.79 -11.24 -2.09
C ASN A 169 -12.04 -12.07 -3.15
N GLU A 170 -11.47 -11.40 -4.14
CA GLU A 170 -10.67 -11.99 -5.22
C GLU A 170 -9.18 -11.66 -5.03
N PRO A 171 -8.26 -12.34 -5.74
CA PRO A 171 -6.84 -12.02 -5.69
C PRO A 171 -6.56 -10.54 -5.98
N ALA A 172 -5.77 -9.91 -5.11
CA ALA A 172 -5.25 -8.57 -5.28
C ALA A 172 -3.72 -8.59 -5.31
N LEU A 173 -3.11 -7.66 -6.04
CA LEU A 173 -1.65 -7.56 -6.16
C LEU A 173 -1.18 -6.18 -5.75
N VAL A 174 -0.24 -6.11 -4.81
CA VAL A 174 0.41 -4.86 -4.41
C VAL A 174 1.60 -4.62 -5.32
N LEU A 175 1.47 -3.67 -6.26
CA LEU A 175 2.47 -3.41 -7.29
C LEU A 175 3.72 -2.75 -6.69
N CYS A 176 3.55 -1.68 -5.93
CA CYS A 176 4.66 -0.85 -5.43
C CYS A 176 4.35 -0.23 -4.07
N ALA A 177 5.40 0.35 -3.47
CA ALA A 177 5.32 1.20 -2.29
C ALA A 177 5.60 2.67 -2.66
N ASN A 178 5.27 3.59 -1.75
CA ASN A 178 5.59 5.02 -1.80
C ASN A 178 5.28 5.72 -3.14
N PRO A 179 4.00 6.04 -3.42
CA PRO A 179 2.80 5.60 -2.70
C PRO A 179 2.45 4.12 -3.00
N ILE A 180 1.62 3.52 -2.15
CA ILE A 180 1.17 2.13 -2.35
C ILE A 180 0.15 2.09 -3.49
N TYR A 181 0.38 1.26 -4.50
CA TYR A 181 -0.62 0.95 -5.51
C TYR A 181 -0.96 -0.54 -5.50
N MET A 182 -2.26 -0.83 -5.59
CA MET A 182 -2.80 -2.18 -5.61
C MET A 182 -3.66 -2.39 -6.85
N LEU A 183 -3.43 -3.48 -7.57
CA LEU A 183 -4.29 -3.94 -8.65
C LEU A 183 -5.35 -4.89 -8.08
N TYR A 184 -6.61 -4.59 -8.32
CA TYR A 184 -7.75 -5.45 -7.97
C TYR A 184 -8.84 -5.30 -9.05
N GLN A 185 -9.31 -6.43 -9.59
CA GLN A 185 -10.33 -6.48 -10.65
C GLN A 185 -10.04 -5.52 -11.83
N GLN A 186 -8.81 -5.54 -12.36
CA GLN A 186 -8.35 -4.69 -13.48
C GLN A 186 -8.37 -3.18 -13.18
N LYS A 187 -8.56 -2.78 -11.92
CA LYS A 187 -8.47 -1.39 -11.47
C LYS A 187 -7.28 -1.22 -10.53
N ILE A 188 -6.54 -0.14 -10.73
CA ILE A 188 -5.37 0.22 -9.93
C ILE A 188 -5.81 1.25 -8.91
N TYR A 189 -5.62 0.94 -7.64
CA TYR A 189 -6.02 1.78 -6.52
C TYR A 189 -4.79 2.34 -5.84
N ARG A 190 -4.74 3.67 -5.64
CA ARG A 190 -3.78 4.28 -4.73
C ARG A 190 -4.26 4.06 -3.31
N ILE A 191 -3.46 3.40 -2.50
CA ILE A 191 -3.82 2.96 -1.16
C ILE A 191 -3.14 3.84 -0.10
N ASN A 192 -3.95 4.38 0.81
CA ASN A 192 -3.52 4.90 2.09
C ASN A 192 -3.61 3.77 3.13
N SER A 193 -2.51 3.49 3.82
CA SER A 193 -2.47 2.48 4.88
C SER A 193 -1.49 2.86 5.96
N ALA A 194 -1.84 2.58 7.21
CA ALA A 194 -0.91 2.65 8.32
C ALA A 194 0.10 1.48 8.32
N LEU A 195 -0.18 0.39 7.59
CA LEU A 195 0.73 -0.75 7.44
C LEU A 195 1.52 -0.65 6.12
N PRO A 196 2.78 -1.15 6.10
CA PRO A 196 3.62 -1.06 4.92
C PRO A 196 3.13 -1.96 3.78
N ALA A 197 3.46 -1.62 2.53
CA ALA A 197 3.09 -2.39 1.34
C ALA A 197 3.46 -3.87 1.41
N ILE A 198 4.58 -4.21 2.07
CA ILE A 198 5.04 -5.59 2.25
C ILE A 198 4.07 -6.43 3.09
N PHE A 199 3.42 -5.83 4.09
CA PHE A 199 2.38 -6.50 4.87
C PHE A 199 1.24 -6.94 3.96
N TRP A 200 0.71 -6.00 3.16
CA TRP A 200 -0.40 -6.27 2.23
C TRP A 200 -0.02 -7.25 1.12
N ASN A 201 1.18 -7.14 0.56
CA ASN A 201 1.67 -8.09 -0.44
C ASN A 201 1.73 -9.51 0.12
N ASN A 202 2.21 -9.68 1.36
CA ASN A 202 2.23 -10.98 2.01
C ASN A 202 0.82 -11.47 2.33
N TYR A 203 -0.06 -10.59 2.82
CA TYR A 203 -1.45 -10.89 3.10
C TYR A 203 -2.17 -11.45 1.87
N PHE A 204 -2.09 -10.77 0.72
CA PHE A 204 -2.79 -11.19 -0.50
C PHE A 204 -2.13 -12.38 -1.24
N ARG A 205 -0.83 -12.63 -1.01
CA ARG A 205 -0.15 -13.82 -1.53
C ARG A 205 -0.64 -15.10 -0.86
N ILE A 206 -0.94 -15.02 0.43
CA ILE A 206 -1.53 -16.12 1.18
C ILE A 206 -3.00 -16.17 0.76
N ARG A 207 -3.31 -16.94 -0.28
CA ARG A 207 -4.66 -17.07 -0.88
C ARG A 207 -5.70 -17.69 0.05
N GLU A 208 -5.34 -17.98 1.30
CA GLU A 208 -6.19 -18.56 2.31
C GLU A 208 -6.82 -17.44 3.13
N LYS A 209 -8.14 -17.51 3.34
CA LYS A 209 -8.79 -16.64 4.32
C LYS A 209 -8.14 -16.92 5.66
N PHE A 210 -7.58 -15.89 6.28
CA PHE A 210 -6.93 -15.99 7.58
C PHE A 210 -8.00 -16.22 8.66
N GLU A 211 -8.39 -17.49 8.86
CA GLU A 211 -9.29 -17.92 9.91
C GLU A 211 -8.51 -18.16 11.21
N ILE A 212 -8.98 -17.55 12.28
CA ILE A 212 -8.46 -17.60 13.64
C ILE A 212 -9.39 -18.51 14.44
N PRO A 213 -8.99 -19.77 14.72
CA PRO A 213 -9.82 -20.70 15.46
C PRO A 213 -10.13 -20.18 16.86
N HIS A 214 -11.30 -20.55 17.41
CA HIS A 214 -11.66 -20.16 18.78
C HIS A 214 -10.62 -20.56 19.85
N ALA A 215 -9.91 -21.67 19.64
CA ALA A 215 -8.88 -22.14 20.55
C ALA A 215 -7.63 -21.25 20.57
N GLU A 216 -7.33 -20.55 19.47
CA GLU A 216 -6.14 -19.73 19.29
C GLU A 216 -6.42 -18.23 19.49
N LEU A 217 -7.69 -17.87 19.73
CA LEU A 217 -8.14 -16.50 19.80
C LEU A 217 -7.41 -15.67 20.87
N GLY A 218 -7.15 -16.25 22.03
CA GLY A 218 -6.40 -15.57 23.10
C GLY A 218 -4.95 -15.26 22.70
N GLU A 219 -4.29 -16.19 21.99
CA GLU A 219 -2.93 -15.97 21.49
C GLU A 219 -2.92 -14.94 20.36
N PHE A 220 -3.89 -14.99 19.45
CA PHE A 220 -4.06 -13.99 18.40
C PHE A 220 -4.18 -12.57 18.97
N ILE A 221 -5.08 -12.37 19.95
CA ILE A 221 -5.28 -11.07 20.60
C ILE A 221 -4.01 -10.58 21.28
N ARG A 222 -3.30 -11.47 21.97
CA ARG A 222 -2.12 -11.08 22.74
C ARG A 222 -0.92 -10.77 21.86
N ILE A 223 -0.70 -11.56 20.81
CA ILE A 223 0.55 -11.55 20.04
C ILE A 223 0.39 -10.79 18.72
N TYR A 224 -0.67 -11.06 17.96
CA TYR A 224 -0.79 -10.58 16.57
C TYR A 224 -1.61 -9.30 16.44
N LEU A 225 -2.71 -9.20 17.19
CA LEU A 225 -3.62 -8.06 17.13
C LEU A 225 -2.91 -6.69 17.31
N PRO A 226 -1.95 -6.51 18.25
CA PRO A 226 -1.24 -5.23 18.41
C PRO A 226 -0.60 -4.72 17.13
N HIS A 227 -0.15 -5.62 16.25
CA HIS A 227 0.51 -5.26 14.99
C HIS A 227 -0.47 -4.84 13.88
N ILE A 228 -1.76 -5.14 14.02
CA ILE A 228 -2.79 -4.78 13.02
C ILE A 228 -3.79 -3.74 13.53
N LEU A 229 -3.70 -3.33 14.82
CA LEU A 229 -4.56 -2.30 15.40
C LEU A 229 -4.69 -1.02 14.56
N PRO A 230 -3.63 -0.49 13.92
CA PRO A 230 -3.73 0.76 13.15
C PRO A 230 -4.65 0.68 11.93
N VAL A 231 -4.93 -0.53 11.43
CA VAL A 231 -5.79 -0.75 10.26
C VAL A 231 -7.07 -1.49 10.60
N LEU A 232 -7.30 -1.81 11.88
CA LEU A 232 -8.50 -2.51 12.31
C LEU A 232 -9.71 -1.57 12.27
N ASP A 233 -10.80 -2.01 11.64
CA ASP A 233 -12.07 -1.28 11.56
C ASP A 233 -12.82 -1.33 12.90
N TRP A 234 -12.41 -0.49 13.84
CA TRP A 234 -12.96 -0.47 15.21
C TRP A 234 -14.46 -0.20 15.28
N GLU A 235 -15.03 0.48 14.29
CA GLU A 235 -16.44 0.85 14.27
C GLU A 235 -17.32 -0.29 13.71
N ASN A 236 -16.74 -1.23 12.94
CA ASN A 236 -17.49 -2.29 12.26
C ASN A 236 -16.93 -3.69 12.56
N LEU A 237 -16.60 -3.96 13.82
CA LEU A 237 -16.12 -5.28 14.28
C LEU A 237 -17.23 -6.36 14.36
N GLY A 238 -18.45 -6.03 13.95
CA GLY A 238 -19.60 -6.93 13.86
C GLY A 238 -20.42 -7.03 15.15
N GLU A 239 -21.70 -7.36 15.01
CA GLU A 239 -22.69 -7.40 16.11
C GLU A 239 -22.41 -8.46 17.19
N HIS A 240 -21.51 -9.39 16.91
CA HIS A 240 -21.17 -10.51 17.77
C HIS A 240 -20.01 -10.20 18.73
N ILE A 241 -19.47 -8.98 18.68
CA ILE A 241 -18.43 -8.48 19.57
C ILE A 241 -19.06 -7.45 20.51
N GLU A 242 -19.04 -7.73 21.80
CA GLU A 242 -19.64 -6.86 22.81
C GLU A 242 -18.67 -5.74 23.20
N GLN A 243 -19.12 -4.50 23.12
CA GLN A 243 -18.36 -3.38 23.67
C GLN A 243 -18.59 -3.25 25.17
N ARG A 244 -17.51 -3.15 25.93
CA ARG A 244 -17.52 -2.92 27.37
C ARG A 244 -16.66 -1.70 27.70
N THR A 245 -17.12 -0.93 28.66
CA THR A 245 -16.36 0.20 29.24
C THR A 245 -16.21 -0.01 30.74
N PRO A 246 -15.57 -1.10 31.17
CA PRO A 246 -15.25 -1.31 32.57
C PRO A 246 -14.38 -0.17 33.10
N ARG A 247 -14.48 0.13 34.40
CA ARG A 247 -13.57 1.09 35.03
C ARG A 247 -12.19 0.46 35.19
N LEU A 248 -11.15 1.29 35.12
CA LEU A 248 -9.80 0.87 35.48
C LEU A 248 -9.83 0.43 36.96
N ALA A 249 -9.60 -0.85 37.18
CA ALA A 249 -9.68 -1.46 38.51
C ALA A 249 -8.31 -1.39 39.22
N ASN A 250 -7.24 -1.79 38.53
CA ASN A 250 -5.90 -1.84 39.10
C ASN A 250 -4.81 -1.41 38.10
N LYS A 251 -3.70 -0.91 38.65
CA LYS A 251 -2.46 -0.58 37.95
C LYS A 251 -1.40 -1.55 38.45
N LEU A 252 -0.94 -2.45 37.60
CA LEU A 252 -0.17 -3.63 37.99
C LEU A 252 1.25 -3.56 37.42
N ILE A 253 2.23 -3.92 38.23
CA ILE A 253 3.64 -4.05 37.83
C ILE A 253 4.04 -5.50 38.05
N TYR A 254 4.41 -6.18 36.98
CA TYR A 254 4.91 -7.55 37.02
C TYR A 254 6.42 -7.54 36.90
N PHE A 255 7.08 -8.28 37.78
CA PHE A 255 8.51 -8.55 37.71
C PHE A 255 8.68 -9.98 37.21
N SER A 256 9.37 -10.13 36.10
CA SER A 256 9.73 -11.44 35.55
C SER A 256 11.20 -11.46 35.19
N GLU A 257 11.79 -12.65 35.09
CA GLU A 257 13.17 -12.82 34.65
C GLU A 257 13.17 -13.51 33.29
N TRP A 258 13.79 -12.88 32.30
CA TRP A 258 13.92 -13.44 30.95
C TRP A 258 15.35 -13.25 30.46
N ASN A 259 15.99 -14.34 30.01
CA ASN A 259 17.39 -14.36 29.58
C ASN A 259 18.37 -13.72 30.59
N ASN A 260 18.21 -13.98 31.89
CA ASN A 260 18.99 -13.38 33.00
C ASN A 260 18.88 -11.84 33.10
N HIS A 261 17.81 -11.26 32.55
CA HIS A 261 17.47 -9.86 32.72
C HIS A 261 16.14 -9.73 33.48
N LEU A 262 16.09 -8.78 34.42
CA LEU A 262 14.83 -8.38 35.06
C LEU A 262 13.97 -7.65 34.02
N GLN A 263 12.83 -8.24 33.68
CA GLN A 263 11.79 -7.64 32.87
C GLN A 263 10.70 -7.08 33.78
N ILE A 264 10.36 -5.81 33.57
CA ILE A 264 9.31 -5.11 34.29
C ILE A 264 8.19 -4.82 33.30
N ASP A 265 7.03 -5.45 33.50
CA ASP A 265 5.85 -5.24 32.65
C ASP A 265 4.81 -4.44 33.42
N VAL A 266 4.40 -3.31 32.86
CA VAL A 266 3.31 -2.49 33.39
C VAL A 266 2.02 -2.84 32.67
N LYS A 267 0.97 -3.15 33.42
CA LYS A 267 -0.35 -3.48 32.89
C LYS A 267 -1.46 -2.73 33.60
N PHE A 268 -2.53 -2.49 32.85
CA PHE A 268 -3.77 -1.90 33.34
C PHE A 268 -4.86 -2.97 33.37
N GLN A 269 -5.50 -3.14 34.52
CA GLN A 269 -6.54 -4.14 34.72
C GLN A 269 -7.92 -3.49 34.71
N TYR A 270 -8.80 -4.04 33.88
CA TYR A 270 -10.19 -3.66 33.69
C TYR A 270 -11.08 -4.86 33.99
N GLU A 271 -11.68 -4.89 35.18
CA GLU A 271 -12.34 -6.10 35.71
C GLU A 271 -11.41 -7.33 35.66
N THR A 272 -11.70 -8.29 34.79
CA THR A 272 -10.91 -9.53 34.61
C THR A 272 -9.90 -9.44 33.47
N TYR A 273 -9.85 -8.32 32.73
CA TYR A 273 -9.00 -8.14 31.55
C TYR A 273 -7.74 -7.34 31.89
N GLU A 274 -6.58 -7.79 31.43
CA GLU A 274 -5.31 -7.08 31.60
C GLU A 274 -4.75 -6.65 30.23
N PHE A 275 -4.33 -5.40 30.12
CA PHE A 275 -3.71 -4.85 28.92
C PHE A 275 -2.32 -4.29 29.21
N PRO A 276 -1.33 -4.50 28.33
CA PRO A 276 -0.02 -3.88 28.48
C PRO A 276 -0.13 -2.35 28.36
N ALA A 277 0.77 -1.66 29.06
CA ALA A 277 0.87 -0.20 28.98
C ALA A 277 1.22 0.29 27.57
N TYR A 278 1.87 -0.53 26.75
CA TYR A 278 2.19 -0.27 25.35
C TYR A 278 1.77 -1.44 24.42
N PRO A 279 1.30 -1.15 23.19
CA PRO A 279 1.01 0.17 22.66
C PRO A 279 -0.18 0.83 23.38
N ALA A 280 -0.11 2.16 23.54
CA ALA A 280 -1.20 2.95 24.10
C ALA A 280 -2.36 3.00 23.10
N SER A 281 -3.47 2.35 23.42
CA SER A 281 -4.67 2.38 22.58
C SER A 281 -5.91 2.65 23.43
N ASN A 282 -6.83 3.45 22.90
CA ASN A 282 -8.08 3.79 23.58
C ASN A 282 -9.08 2.61 23.56
N ARG A 283 -8.82 1.61 22.71
CA ARG A 283 -9.61 0.40 22.57
C ARG A 283 -8.68 -0.80 22.46
N SER A 284 -9.05 -1.91 23.09
CA SER A 284 -8.35 -3.19 22.99
C SER A 284 -9.36 -4.33 22.88
N LEU A 285 -9.01 -5.44 22.23
CA LEU A 285 -9.85 -6.63 22.25
C LEU A 285 -9.43 -7.54 23.40
N ALA A 286 -10.39 -8.22 24.00
CA ALA A 286 -10.17 -9.32 24.93
C ALA A 286 -11.11 -10.49 24.61
N SER A 287 -10.68 -11.70 24.96
CA SER A 287 -11.49 -12.91 24.83
C SER A 287 -11.98 -13.37 26.20
N ALA A 288 -13.25 -13.75 26.29
CA ALA A 288 -13.74 -14.59 27.39
C ALA A 288 -14.48 -15.81 26.82
N GLY A 289 -13.86 -16.99 26.93
CA GLY A 289 -14.34 -18.20 26.24
C GLY A 289 -14.31 -18.02 24.72
N LYS A 290 -15.46 -18.20 24.06
CA LYS A 290 -15.60 -18.04 22.60
C LYS A 290 -15.97 -16.61 22.16
N ASN A 291 -16.21 -15.73 23.12
CA ASN A 291 -16.69 -14.38 22.87
C ASN A 291 -15.53 -13.38 22.85
N LEU A 292 -15.66 -12.37 21.99
CA LEU A 292 -14.78 -11.22 21.93
C LEU A 292 -15.46 -10.01 22.54
N TYR A 293 -14.64 -9.19 23.19
CA TYR A 293 -15.06 -7.97 23.84
C TYR A 293 -14.15 -6.83 23.41
N ILE A 294 -14.73 -5.70 23.01
CA ILE A 294 -13.99 -4.45 22.84
C ILE A 294 -13.98 -3.77 24.21
N ILE A 295 -12.80 -3.60 24.78
CA ILE A 295 -12.61 -2.85 26.02
C ILE A 295 -12.19 -1.43 25.67
N ASN A 296 -13.06 -0.47 25.98
CA ASN A 296 -12.73 0.95 25.95
C ASN A 296 -11.84 1.26 27.17
N ARG A 297 -10.62 1.72 26.92
CA ARG A 297 -9.60 2.01 27.93
C ARG A 297 -9.65 3.49 28.32
N ASP A 298 -9.38 3.78 29.59
CA ASP A 298 -9.21 5.15 30.09
C ASP A 298 -7.82 5.66 29.73
N ALA A 299 -7.66 6.11 28.49
CA ALA A 299 -6.38 6.54 27.97
C ALA A 299 -5.78 7.73 28.75
N GLY A 300 -6.62 8.58 29.34
CA GLY A 300 -6.17 9.73 30.14
C GLY A 300 -5.54 9.30 31.46
N GLU A 301 -6.20 8.40 32.19
CA GLU A 301 -5.66 7.88 33.44
C GLU A 301 -4.44 6.97 33.22
N GLU A 302 -4.47 6.17 32.15
CA GLU A 302 -3.32 5.36 31.75
C GLU A 302 -2.10 6.22 31.43
N GLU A 303 -2.28 7.31 30.67
CA GLU A 303 -1.19 8.22 30.32
C GLU A 303 -0.63 8.96 31.53
N ALA A 304 -1.48 9.43 32.44
CA ALA A 304 -1.02 10.03 33.70
C ALA A 304 -0.19 9.05 34.54
N SER A 305 -0.64 7.79 34.60
CA SER A 305 0.05 6.73 35.34
C SER A 305 1.38 6.35 34.67
N ARG A 306 1.42 6.30 33.33
CA ARG A 306 2.66 6.10 32.55
C ARG A 306 3.65 7.25 32.77
N SER A 307 3.18 8.49 32.64
CA SER A 307 4.02 9.68 32.81
C SER A 307 4.66 9.69 34.19
N PHE A 308 3.91 9.38 35.24
CA PHE A 308 4.45 9.24 36.59
C PHE A 308 5.57 8.19 36.67
N LEU A 309 5.39 7.01 36.06
CA LEU A 309 6.41 5.96 36.07
C LEU A 309 7.65 6.33 35.23
N GLU A 310 7.47 7.01 34.09
CA GLU A 310 8.57 7.54 33.26
C GLU A 310 9.37 8.61 34.03
N GLU A 311 8.70 9.58 34.65
CA GLU A 311 9.31 10.65 35.45
C GLU A 311 10.10 10.14 36.64
N ASN A 312 9.70 9.00 37.21
CA ASN A 312 10.36 8.37 38.35
C ASN A 312 11.34 7.25 37.95
N GLY A 313 11.63 7.08 36.65
CA GLY A 313 12.63 6.12 36.15
C GLY A 313 12.23 4.64 36.28
N LEU A 314 10.93 4.36 36.45
CA LEU A 314 10.38 3.01 36.60
C LEU A 314 9.93 2.41 35.26
N LEU A 315 9.84 3.24 34.21
CA LEU A 315 9.63 2.84 32.82
C LEU A 315 10.72 3.47 31.95
N PHE A 316 11.41 2.66 31.16
CA PHE A 316 12.41 3.14 30.20
C PHE A 316 11.82 3.13 28.79
N ARG A 317 11.82 4.28 28.11
CA ARG A 317 11.57 4.33 26.67
C ARG A 317 12.77 3.74 25.94
N GLY A 318 12.63 2.52 25.41
CA GLY A 318 13.44 2.11 24.28
C GLY A 318 13.09 3.02 23.10
N GLY A 319 14.02 3.88 22.72
CA GLY A 319 13.95 4.69 21.50
C GLY A 319 14.16 3.86 20.24
#